data_AF-A0A973IJE6-F1
#
_entry.id   AF-A0A973IJE6-F1
#
_cell.length_a   1.000
_cell.length_b   1.000
_cell.length_c   1.000
_cell.angle_alpha   90.00
_cell.angle_beta   90.00
_cell.angle_gamma   90.00
#
_symmetry.space_group_name_H-M   'P 1'
#
loop_
_entity.id
_entity.type
_entity.pdbx_description
1 polymer ?
#
loop_
_entity_poly.entity_id
_entity_poly.type
_entity_poly.pdbx_seq_one_letter_code
_entity_poly.pdbx_strand_id
1 'polypeptide(L)' 'MFDKRKDSNQEGPKAHFDAGLNDLSANRAATQPQQASGRAAVIGPRIRINGDVSGDENLVIEGQVDGSVKLGDYRV' A
#
# COMPACT_ATOMS: atom_id res chain seq x y z
N MET A 1 -42.48 -35.56 -41.95
CA MET A 1 -41.12 -36.12 -41.80
C MET A 1 -40.53 -35.51 -40.53
N PHE A 2 -40.13 -36.34 -39.56
CA PHE A 2 -39.50 -35.89 -38.32
C PHE A 2 -37.99 -36.11 -38.44
N ASP A 3 -37.22 -35.03 -38.54
CA ASP A 3 -35.77 -35.09 -38.44
C ASP A 3 -35.33 -34.81 -37.01
N LYS A 4 -34.82 -35.86 -36.39
CA LYS A 4 -34.33 -35.95 -35.02
C LYS A 4 -32.80 -36.00 -35.04
N ARG A 5 -32.12 -34.95 -34.59
CA ARG A 5 -30.72 -34.95 -34.12
C ARG A 5 -30.62 -33.91 -32.99
N LYS A 6 -30.70 -34.26 -31.69
CA LYS A 6 -29.84 -35.06 -30.80
C LYS A 6 -28.69 -34.22 -30.20
N ASP A 7 -28.75 -34.08 -28.87
CA ASP A 7 -27.68 -33.75 -27.91
C ASP A 7 -26.98 -32.38 -28.03
N SER A 8 -26.40 -31.78 -27.01
CA SER A 8 -26.45 -31.81 -25.55
C SER A 8 -25.38 -30.78 -25.14
N ASN A 9 -25.53 -30.26 -23.93
CA ASN A 9 -24.50 -29.62 -23.12
C ASN A 9 -24.36 -28.09 -23.18
N GLN A 10 -24.60 -27.54 -22.00
CA GLN A 10 -24.39 -26.18 -21.56
C GLN A 10 -22.89 -25.90 -21.43
N GLU A 11 -22.41 -24.76 -21.93
CA GLU A 11 -21.22 -24.10 -21.38
C GLU A 11 -21.51 -22.59 -21.38
N GLY A 12 -21.48 -21.99 -20.18
CA GLY A 12 -21.89 -20.61 -19.91
C GLY A 12 -20.99 -19.54 -20.57
N PRO A 13 -21.33 -18.26 -20.39
CA PRO A 13 -20.60 -17.16 -21.03
C PRO A 13 -19.14 -17.14 -20.58
N LYS A 14 -18.23 -17.40 -21.52
CA LYS A 14 -16.79 -17.16 -21.35
C LYS A 14 -16.59 -15.66 -21.20
N ALA A 15 -16.38 -15.20 -19.96
CA ALA A 15 -15.97 -13.83 -19.68
C ALA A 15 -14.56 -13.62 -20.24
N HIS A 16 -14.49 -12.91 -21.37
CA HIS A 16 -13.25 -12.36 -21.89
C HIS A 16 -12.82 -11.21 -20.96
N PHE A 17 -11.90 -11.49 -20.04
CA PHE A 17 -11.22 -10.44 -19.27
C PHE A 17 -10.05 -9.90 -20.08
N ASP A 18 -10.34 -8.92 -20.94
CA ASP A 18 -9.34 -8.09 -21.61
C ASP A 18 -8.86 -7.01 -20.61
N ALA A 19 -8.04 -7.43 -19.64
CA ALA A 19 -7.40 -6.53 -18.68
C ALA A 19 -6.09 -6.03 -19.30
N GLY A 20 -6.17 -4.88 -19.95
CA GLY A 20 -5.07 -4.17 -20.59
C GLY A 20 -3.82 -4.08 -19.72
N LEU A 21 -2.77 -4.80 -20.13
CA LEU A 21 -1.44 -4.73 -19.56
C LEU A 21 -0.70 -3.50 -20.12
N ASN A 22 -1.13 -2.30 -19.74
CA ASN A 22 -0.40 -1.07 -20.10
C ASN A 22 -0.14 -0.10 -18.92
N ASP A 23 -0.34 -0.55 -17.68
CA ASP A 23 -0.04 0.23 -16.47
C ASP A 23 1.37 -0.09 -15.89
N LEU A 24 2.38 -0.19 -16.75
CA LEU A 24 3.78 -0.36 -16.31
C LEU A 24 4.66 0.86 -16.66
N SER A 25 4.07 1.90 -17.25
CA SER A 25 4.80 3.11 -17.68
C SER A 25 4.45 4.38 -16.87
N ALA A 26 3.37 4.38 -16.09
CA ALA A 26 2.89 5.60 -15.43
C ALA A 26 3.44 5.84 -14.00
N ASN A 27 4.16 4.88 -13.39
CA ASN A 27 4.58 5.00 -11.98
C ASN A 27 6.06 5.39 -11.77
N ARG A 28 6.68 6.10 -12.74
CA ARG A 28 8.03 6.68 -12.58
C ARG A 28 8.01 8.21 -12.46
N ALA A 29 6.89 8.78 -12.01
CA ALA A 29 6.79 10.20 -11.73
C ALA A 29 6.53 10.43 -10.24
N ALA A 30 7.48 11.11 -9.61
CA ALA A 30 7.43 11.77 -8.30
C ALA A 30 7.56 10.91 -7.03
N THR A 31 8.79 10.52 -6.70
CA THR A 31 9.27 10.63 -5.31
C THR A 31 10.03 11.95 -5.17
N GLN A 32 9.31 13.06 -5.25
CA GLN A 32 9.78 14.26 -4.56
C GLN A 32 9.68 13.95 -3.06
N PRO A 33 10.75 14.07 -2.26
CA PRO A 33 10.59 14.10 -0.82
C PRO A 33 9.73 15.33 -0.54
N GLN A 34 8.43 15.10 -0.34
CA GLN A 34 7.53 16.12 0.14
C GLN A 34 8.12 16.55 1.48
N GLN A 35 8.77 17.70 1.49
CA GLN A 35 9.43 18.25 2.66
C GLN A 35 8.42 18.18 3.80
N ALA A 36 8.65 17.26 4.74
CA ALA A 36 7.74 16.98 5.83
C ALA A 36 7.48 18.33 6.50
N SER A 37 6.27 18.82 6.31
CA SER A 37 5.92 20.22 6.44
C SER A 37 5.92 20.58 7.92
N GLY A 38 7.09 20.90 8.49
CA GLY A 38 7.35 21.48 9.82
C GLY A 38 6.70 20.81 11.04
N ARG A 39 5.89 19.77 10.86
CA ARG A 39 5.03 19.18 11.89
C ARG A 39 5.66 17.87 12.31
N ALA A 40 5.93 17.75 13.61
CA ALA A 40 6.42 16.52 14.18
C ALA A 40 5.35 15.43 14.15
N ALA A 41 5.77 14.20 13.86
CA ALA A 41 5.00 12.99 14.13
C ALA A 41 4.86 12.81 15.65
N VAL A 42 3.67 12.43 16.13
CA VAL A 42 3.39 12.29 17.56
C VAL A 42 2.85 10.89 17.86
N ILE A 43 3.55 10.15 18.72
CA ILE A 43 3.09 8.89 19.31
C ILE A 43 2.44 9.23 20.66
N GLY A 44 1.10 9.13 20.71
CA GLY A 44 0.33 9.54 21.88
C GLY A 44 0.56 8.68 23.14
N PRO A 45 0.13 9.17 24.32
CA PRO A 45 0.54 8.65 25.63
C PRO A 45 0.01 7.24 25.96
N ARG A 46 -1.00 6.76 25.24
CA ARG A 46 -1.58 5.43 25.43
C ARG A 46 -1.12 4.41 24.38
N ILE A 47 -0.16 4.79 23.54
CA ILE A 47 0.37 3.93 22.49
C ILE A 47 1.62 3.21 22.99
N ARG A 48 1.65 1.89 22.77
CA ARG A 48 2.82 1.05 23.03
C ARG A 48 3.26 0.38 21.74
N ILE A 49 4.50 0.62 21.34
CA ILE A 49 5.12 0.01 20.16
C ILE A 49 6.07 -1.09 20.64
N ASN A 50 6.00 -2.28 20.04
CA ASN A 50 6.96 -3.36 20.25
C ASN A 50 7.64 -3.65 18.91
N GLY A 51 8.90 -3.25 18.74
CA GLY A 51 9.62 -3.34 17.47
C GLY A 51 10.48 -2.12 17.18
N ASP A 52 10.79 -1.90 15.91
CA ASP A 52 11.61 -0.80 15.44
C ASP A 52 10.79 0.37 14.88
N VAL A 53 11.22 1.60 15.20
CA VAL A 53 10.65 2.87 14.70
C VAL A 53 11.74 3.57 13.92
N SER A 54 11.50 3.87 12.64
CA SER A 54 12.44 4.60 11.79
C SER A 54 11.75 5.82 11.15
N GLY A 55 12.44 6.95 11.04
CA GLY A 55 11.90 8.14 10.39
C GLY A 55 12.95 9.20 10.08
N ASP A 56 12.67 10.01 9.07
CA ASP A 56 13.51 11.13 8.60
C ASP A 56 12.91 12.50 8.99
N GLU A 57 12.03 12.50 9.98
CA GLU A 57 11.31 13.69 10.47
C GLU A 57 11.36 13.78 12.00
N ASN A 58 10.88 14.91 12.52
CA ASN A 58 10.76 15.11 13.95
C ASN A 58 9.72 14.16 14.55
N LEU A 59 10.11 13.44 15.61
CA LEU A 59 9.27 12.47 16.30
C LEU A 59 9.13 12.84 17.78
N VAL A 60 7.89 12.94 18.26
CA VAL A 60 7.54 13.11 19.68
C VAL A 60 6.92 11.81 20.18
N ILE A 61 7.46 11.26 21.27
CA ILE A 61 6.96 10.03 21.89
C ILE A 61 6.45 10.35 23.27
N GLU A 62 5.13 10.30 23.44
CA GLU A 62 4.45 10.45 24.73
C GLU A 62 4.11 9.09 25.35
N GLY A 63 4.06 8.03 24.52
CA GLY A 63 3.80 6.65 24.92
C GLY A 63 5.07 5.83 25.24
N GLN A 64 5.03 4.53 24.95
CA GLN A 64 6.15 3.61 25.20
C GLN A 64 6.61 2.92 23.91
N VAL A 65 7.92 2.77 23.75
CA VAL A 65 8.53 1.98 22.67
C VAL A 65 9.47 0.94 23.28
N ASP A 66 9.16 -0.34 23.06
CA ASP A 66 9.99 -1.48 23.40
C ASP A 66 10.69 -1.99 22.13
N GLY A 67 11.91 -1.52 21.90
CA GLY A 67 12.72 -1.91 20.75
C GLY A 67 13.71 -0.82 20.35
N SER A 68 13.83 -0.53 19.06
CA SER A 68 14.85 0.40 18.54
C SER A 68 14.22 1.60 17.86
N VAL A 69 14.71 2.81 18.16
CA VAL A 69 14.30 4.04 17.46
C VAL A 69 15.48 4.56 16.65
N LYS A 70 15.32 4.69 15.34
CA LYS A 70 16.32 5.18 14.38
C LYS A 70 15.80 6.42 13.69
N LEU A 71 16.28 7.58 14.09
CA LEU A 71 15.96 8.82 13.40
C LEU A 71 17.12 9.20 12.48
N GLY A 72 16.78 9.54 11.23
CA GLY A 72 17.72 10.08 10.26
C GLY A 72 18.26 11.46 10.68
N ASP A 73 19.26 11.93 9.95
CA ASP A 73 19.92 13.22 10.20
C ASP A 73 18.96 14.37 9.87
N TYR A 74 18.24 14.88 10.87
CA TYR A 74 17.45 16.10 10.76
C TYR A 74 18.27 17.26 11.32
N ARG A 75 18.65 18.21 10.46
CA ARG A 75 19.38 19.41 10.89
C ARG A 75 18.47 20.32 11.72
N VAL A 76 18.95 20.68 12.91
CA VAL A 76 18.39 21.73 13.78
C VAL A 76 18.60 23.12 13.21
#